data_AF-A0A484XN24-F1
#
_entry.id   AF-A0A484XN24-F1
#
_cell.length_a   1.000
_cell.length_b   1.000
_cell.length_c   1.000
_cell.angle_alpha   90.00
_cell.angle_beta   90.00
_cell.angle_gamma   90.00
#
_symmetry.space_group_name_H-M   'P 1'
#
loop_
_entity.id
_entity.type
_entity.pdbx_description
1 polymer ?
#
loop_
_entity_poly.entity_id
_entity_poly.type
_entity_poly.pdbx_seq_one_letter_code
_entity_poly.pdbx_strand_id
1 'polypeptide(L)'
;MGKATKVERTPVAEEVAKGKYAVGFQQVSELLPVPGVTFIGKLPDNLQYITRFAGAVTRHADHPGEGKALLNYLSSTQSSAVIRDTGLSPVTSRGTAQ
;
A
#
# COMPACT_ATOMS: atom_id res chain seq x y z
N MET A 1 1.02 5.62 31.25
CA MET A 1 1.35 6.01 29.87
C MET A 1 1.26 4.79 28.97
N GLY A 2 0.67 4.91 27.78
CA GLY A 2 0.61 3.81 26.82
C GLY A 2 2.00 3.50 26.25
N LYS A 3 2.23 2.23 25.86
CA LYS A 3 3.48 1.81 25.19
C LYS A 3 3.58 2.28 23.73
N ALA A 4 2.51 2.86 23.18
CA ALA A 4 2.42 3.36 21.82
C ALA A 4 1.49 4.57 21.76
N THR A 5 1.71 5.42 20.76
CA THR A 5 0.84 6.57 20.45
C THR A 5 0.26 6.37 19.06
N LYS A 6 -1.05 6.56 18.90
CA LYS A 6 -1.69 6.56 17.58
C LYS A 6 -1.44 7.92 16.91
N VAL A 7 -0.91 7.90 15.69
CA VAL A 7 -0.82 9.09 14.83
C VAL A 7 -2.09 9.13 13.99
N GLU A 8 -2.79 10.27 13.99
CA GLU A 8 -4.02 10.46 13.23
C GLU A 8 -3.74 11.32 12.00
N ARG A 9 -4.29 10.93 10.83
CA ARG A 9 -4.38 11.74 9.59
C ARG A 9 -3.08 12.10 8.86
N THR A 10 -1.91 11.82 9.43
CA THR A 10 -0.59 12.08 8.82
C THR A 10 0.22 10.79 8.72
N PRO A 11 1.04 10.58 7.67
CA PRO A 11 1.98 9.46 7.64
C PRO A 11 2.88 9.45 8.87
N VAL A 12 2.98 8.30 9.53
CA VAL A 12 3.79 8.07 10.72
C VAL A 12 5.26 8.40 10.44
N ALA A 13 5.74 8.13 9.22
CA ALA A 13 7.09 8.48 8.78
C ALA A 13 7.39 9.99 8.88
N GLU A 14 6.41 10.87 8.72
CA GLU A 14 6.65 12.31 8.86
C GLU A 14 6.98 12.70 10.30
N GLU A 15 6.31 12.09 11.28
CA GLU A 15 6.58 12.38 12.69
C GLU A 15 7.94 11.82 13.12
N VAL A 16 8.38 10.72 12.48
CA VAL A 16 9.75 10.20 12.63
C VAL A 16 10.76 11.13 11.97
N ALA A 17 10.50 11.61 10.75
CA ALA A 17 11.36 12.57 10.03
C ALA A 17 11.57 13.88 10.83
N LYS A 18 10.52 14.33 11.53
CA LYS A 18 10.55 15.51 12.42
C LYS A 18 11.30 15.26 13.74
N GLY A 19 11.77 14.03 13.99
CA GLY A 19 12.46 13.64 15.22
C GLY A 19 11.56 13.48 16.44
N LYS A 20 10.23 13.51 16.28
CA LYS A 20 9.28 13.36 17.40
C LYS A 20 9.22 11.93 17.93
N TYR A 21 9.40 10.95 17.05
CA TYR A 21 9.49 9.53 17.40
C TYR A 21 10.71 8.91 16.73
N ALA A 22 11.33 7.92 17.38
CA ALA A 22 12.47 7.20 16.81
C ALA A 22 12.05 6.07 15.85
N VAL A 23 10.83 5.54 16.01
CA VAL A 23 10.32 4.40 15.23
C VAL A 23 8.82 4.54 15.03
N GLY A 24 8.32 4.01 13.92
CA GLY A 24 6.91 4.03 13.57
C GLY A 24 6.50 2.82 12.73
N PHE A 25 5.21 2.50 12.77
CA PHE A 25 4.61 1.38 12.03
C PHE A 25 3.41 1.91 11.24
N GLN A 26 3.37 1.65 9.94
CA GLN A 26 2.24 1.93 9.05
C GLN A 26 2.31 1.03 7.82
N GLN A 27 1.29 1.07 6.96
CA GLN A 27 1.32 0.47 5.63
C GLN A 27 2.51 1.00 4.82
N VAL A 28 3.24 0.11 4.14
CA VAL A 28 4.47 0.44 3.41
C VAL A 28 4.26 1.54 2.36
N SER A 29 3.11 1.54 1.70
CA SER A 29 2.73 2.56 0.70
C SER A 29 2.67 3.98 1.25
N GLU A 30 2.42 4.13 2.55
CA GLU A 30 2.40 5.43 3.24
C GLU A 30 3.81 5.85 3.72
N LEU A 31 4.74 4.90 3.80
CA LEU A 31 6.09 5.14 4.33
C LEU A 31 7.10 5.48 3.23
N LEU A 32 7.13 4.73 2.13
CA LEU A 32 8.12 4.92 1.07
C LEU A 32 8.12 6.32 0.43
N PRO A 33 6.99 7.02 0.27
CA PRO A 33 6.99 8.36 -0.29
C PRO A 33 7.59 9.44 0.62
N VAL A 34 7.80 9.16 1.92
CA VAL A 34 8.23 10.17 2.90
C VAL A 34 9.76 10.26 2.95
N PRO A 35 10.36 11.40 2.60
CA PRO A 35 11.81 11.59 2.70
C PRO A 35 12.26 11.78 4.15
N GLY A 36 13.57 11.63 4.41
CA GLY A 36 14.16 11.92 5.73
C GLY A 36 14.01 10.80 6.76
N VAL A 37 13.51 9.63 6.35
CA VAL A 37 13.47 8.41 7.17
C VAL A 37 14.11 7.23 6.44
N THR A 38 14.51 6.22 7.20
CA THR A 38 15.00 4.95 6.67
C THR A 38 13.91 3.89 6.81
N PHE A 39 13.48 3.30 5.70
CA PHE A 39 12.60 2.12 5.74
C PHE A 39 13.39 0.89 6.19
N ILE A 40 13.05 0.34 7.35
CA ILE A 40 13.79 -0.77 7.97
C ILE A 40 13.32 -2.16 7.51
N GLY A 41 12.15 -2.27 6.90
CA GLY A 41 11.58 -3.52 6.44
C GLY A 41 10.11 -3.72 6.81
N LYS A 42 9.56 -4.86 6.39
CA LYS A 42 8.20 -5.29 6.71
C LYS A 42 8.20 -6.05 8.04
N LEU A 43 7.06 -6.04 8.72
CA LEU A 43 6.81 -6.95 9.83
C LEU A 43 6.93 -8.42 9.35
N PRO A 44 7.18 -9.39 10.25
CA PRO A 44 7.07 -10.81 9.91
C PRO A 44 5.72 -11.15 9.27
N ASP A 45 5.68 -12.07 8.30
CA ASP A 45 4.49 -12.36 7.50
C ASP A 45 3.27 -12.74 8.35
N ASN A 46 3.48 -13.49 9.44
CA ASN A 46 2.42 -13.88 10.38
C ASN A 46 1.86 -12.72 11.23
N LEU A 47 2.51 -11.55 11.21
CA LEU A 47 2.08 -10.33 11.90
C LEU A 47 1.66 -9.23 10.92
N GLN A 48 1.86 -9.42 9.62
CA GLN A 48 1.46 -8.43 8.62
C GLN A 48 -0.06 -8.44 8.43
N TYR A 49 -0.64 -7.26 8.45
CA TYR A 49 -2.02 -7.05 8.01
C TYR A 49 -2.02 -6.59 6.55
N ILE A 50 -2.29 -7.51 5.63
CA ILE A 50 -2.29 -7.21 4.20
C ILE A 50 -3.62 -6.57 3.80
N THR A 51 -3.56 -5.33 3.32
CA THR A 51 -4.70 -4.66 2.68
C THR A 51 -4.75 -5.03 1.20
N ARG A 52 -5.81 -5.73 0.80
CA ARG A 52 -6.04 -6.07 -0.61
C ARG A 52 -6.97 -5.04 -1.25
N PHE A 53 -6.48 -4.38 -2.29
CA PHE A 53 -7.31 -3.53 -3.15
C PHE A 53 -7.96 -4.36 -4.25
N ALA A 54 -9.25 -4.12 -4.48
CA ALA A 54 -10.02 -4.73 -5.55
C ALA A 54 -10.80 -3.65 -6.30
N GLY A 55 -10.92 -3.81 -7.61
CA GLY A 55 -11.75 -2.96 -8.47
C GLY A 55 -12.81 -3.78 -9.17
N ALA A 56 -13.97 -3.17 -9.44
CA ALA A 56 -15.07 -3.80 -10.15
C ALA A 56 -15.75 -2.80 -11.07
N VAL A 57 -16.22 -3.27 -12.23
CA VAL A 57 -17.12 -2.52 -13.10
C VAL A 57 -18.55 -2.75 -12.59
N THR A 58 -19.29 -1.66 -12.33
CA THR A 58 -20.66 -1.76 -11.84
C THR A 58 -21.61 -2.18 -12.97
N ARG A 59 -22.74 -2.81 -12.60
CA ARG A 59 -23.74 -3.30 -13.57
C ARG A 59 -24.28 -2.20 -14.51
N HIS A 60 -24.34 -0.97 -14.02
CA HIS A 60 -24.91 0.18 -14.72
C HIS A 60 -23.85 1.19 -15.17
N ALA A 61 -22.59 0.76 -15.34
CA ALA A 61 -21.56 1.63 -15.87
C ALA A 61 -21.89 2.05 -17.30
N ASP A 62 -21.78 3.34 -17.60
CA ASP A 62 -21.98 3.89 -18.95
C ASP A 62 -20.93 3.35 -19.95
N HIS A 63 -19.74 3.02 -19.44
CA HIS A 63 -18.57 2.59 -20.19
C HIS A 63 -17.99 1.28 -19.62
N PRO A 64 -18.72 0.15 -19.72
CA PRO A 64 -18.32 -1.09 -19.06
C PRO A 64 -17.08 -1.74 -19.71
N GLY A 65 -16.89 -1.54 -21.01
CA GLY A 65 -15.74 -2.05 -21.75
C GLY A 65 -14.44 -1.35 -21.33
N GLU A 66 -14.49 -0.03 -21.23
CA GLU A 66 -13.39 0.85 -20.83
C GLU A 66 -13.04 0.64 -19.36
N GLY A 67 -14.05 0.52 -18.49
CA GLY A 67 -13.84 0.16 -17.08
C GLY A 67 -13.10 -1.18 -16.94
N LYS A 68 -13.49 -2.19 -17.74
CA LYS A 68 -12.81 -3.49 -17.75
C LYS A 68 -11.39 -3.37 -18.31
N ALA A 69 -11.19 -2.58 -19.36
CA ALA A 69 -9.86 -2.33 -19.94
C ALA A 69 -8.92 -1.67 -18.92
N LEU A 70 -9.40 -0.70 -18.14
CA LEU A 70 -8.65 -0.07 -17.06
C LEU A 70 -8.25 -1.06 -15.98
N LEU A 71 -9.19 -1.87 -15.48
CA LEU A 71 -8.87 -2.88 -14.45
C LEU A 71 -7.86 -3.91 -14.97
N ASN A 72 -8.00 -4.36 -16.22
CA ASN A 72 -7.03 -5.24 -16.86
C ASN A 72 -5.65 -4.60 -16.91
N TYR A 73 -5.55 -3.33 -17.33
CA TYR A 73 -4.29 -2.59 -17.37
C TYR A 73 -3.65 -2.48 -15.98
N LEU A 74 -4.41 -2.11 -14.95
CA LEU A 74 -3.91 -2.01 -13.57
C LEU A 74 -3.41 -3.36 -13.03
N SER A 75 -4.02 -4.47 -13.44
CA SER A 75 -3.59 -5.84 -13.08
C SER A 75 -2.46 -6.42 -13.96
N SER A 76 -2.03 -5.69 -14.99
CA SER A 76 -1.06 -6.20 -15.97
C SER A 76 0.38 -6.25 -15.45
N THR A 77 1.22 -7.04 -16.11
CA THR A 77 2.67 -7.05 -15.87
C THR A 77 3.31 -5.69 -16.15
N GLN A 78 2.76 -4.91 -17.10
CA GLN A 78 3.24 -3.57 -17.45
C GLN A 78 3.13 -2.60 -16.27
N SER A 79 2.07 -2.71 -15.45
CA SER A 79 1.85 -1.87 -14.27
C SER A 79 2.65 -2.31 -13.05
N SER A 80 3.24 -3.50 -13.06
CA SER A 80 3.85 -4.11 -11.87
C SER A 80 5.05 -3.33 -11.32
N ALA A 81 5.83 -2.67 -12.17
CA ALA A 81 6.95 -1.84 -11.72
C ALA A 81 6.46 -0.63 -10.92
N VAL A 82 5.55 0.16 -11.51
CA VAL A 82 4.95 1.33 -10.86
C VAL A 82 4.28 0.95 -9.55
N ILE A 83 3.53 -0.16 -9.50
CA ILE A 83 2.91 -0.64 -8.26
C ILE A 83 3.95 -0.89 -7.17
N ARG A 84 5.09 -1.53 -7.50
CA ARG A 84 6.18 -1.75 -6.54
C ARG A 84 6.81 -0.44 -6.06
N ASP A 85 6.98 0.54 -6.94
CA ASP A 85 7.55 1.84 -6.60
C ASP A 85 6.66 2.61 -5.62
N THR A 86 5.33 2.37 -5.64
CA THR A 86 4.40 2.92 -4.65
C THR A 86 4.38 2.18 -3.30
N GLY A 87 5.23 1.15 -3.11
CA GLY A 87 5.25 0.33 -1.90
C GLY A 87 4.14 -0.71 -1.81
N LEU A 88 3.37 -0.89 -2.89
CA LEU A 88 2.35 -1.91 -3.03
C LEU A 88 2.92 -3.18 -3.68
N SER A 89 2.22 -4.30 -3.51
CA SER A 89 2.54 -5.56 -4.18
C SER A 89 1.59 -5.75 -5.38
N PRO A 90 2.10 -5.95 -6.61
CA PRO A 90 1.24 -6.24 -7.75
C PRO A 90 0.58 -7.60 -7.60
N VAL A 91 -0.64 -7.72 -8.12
CA VAL A 91 -1.35 -9.00 -8.20
C VAL A 91 -0.72 -9.80 -9.32
N THR A 92 0.25 -10.67 -9.02
CA THR A 92 0.68 -11.68 -9.99
C THR A 92 -0.44 -12.72 -10.11
N SER A 93 -0.67 -13.25 -11.31
CA SER A 93 -1.69 -14.27 -11.57
C SER A 93 -1.43 -15.62 -10.89
N ARG A 94 -0.55 -15.68 -9.88
CA ARG A 94 -0.34 -16.82 -9.01
C ARG A 94 0.15 -16.37 -7.63
N GLY A 95 -0.81 -16.12 -6.76
CA GLY A 95 -0.64 -16.09 -5.32
C GLY A 95 -1.99 -16.45 -4.73
N THR A 96 -2.21 -17.74 -4.47
CA THR A 96 -3.34 -18.19 -3.66
C THR A 96 -3.33 -17.36 -2.39
N ALA A 97 -4.48 -16.76 -2.06
CA ALA A 97 -4.71 -16.24 -0.74
C ALA A 97 -4.38 -17.35 0.27
N GLN A 98 -3.44 -17.07 1.16
CA GLN A 98 -3.48 -17.56 2.53
C GLN A 98 -3.97 -16.38 3.38
#